data_AF-A0A413WMM8-F1
#
_entry.id   AF-A0A413WMM8-F1
#
_cell.length_a   1.000
_cell.length_b   1.000
_cell.length_c   1.000
_cell.angle_alpha   90.00
_cell.angle_beta   90.00
_cell.angle_gamma   90.00
#
_symmetry.space_group_name_H-M   'P 1'
#
loop_
_entity.id
_entity.type
_entity.pdbx_description
1 polymer ?
#
loop_
_entity_poly.entity_id
_entity_poly.type
_entity_poly.pdbx_seq_one_letter_code
_entity_poly.pdbx_strand_id
1 'polypeptide(L)'
;MQHYLAIDIGGTSIKYGIVQADGTLLSTQDIRTPATWDGLLEQVDIIYNETTAEISIAGISFSAPGSVGRKYGMASSDIWARFVMHSGRSAST
;
A
#
# COMPACT_ATOMS: atom_id res chain seq x y z
N MET A 1 -12.36 15.49 -2.05
CA MET A 1 -12.45 14.05 -2.36
C MET A 1 -11.24 13.38 -1.72
N GLN A 2 -11.43 12.29 -0.97
CA GLN A 2 -10.33 11.57 -0.32
C GLN A 2 -9.71 10.57 -1.29
N HIS A 3 -8.39 10.47 -1.27
CA HIS A 3 -7.61 9.53 -2.08
C HIS A 3 -6.96 8.47 -1.19
N TYR A 4 -6.83 7.27 -1.71
CA TYR A 4 -6.20 6.13 -1.05
C TYR A 4 -5.19 5.52 -2.00
N LEU A 5 -4.03 5.17 -1.47
CA LEU A 5 -3.04 4.38 -2.20
C LEU A 5 -3.36 2.90 -2.00
N ALA A 6 -3.71 2.20 -3.06
CA ALA A 6 -3.92 0.76 -3.04
C ALA A 6 -2.68 0.05 -3.61
N ILE A 7 -2.16 -0.95 -2.91
CA ILE A 7 -0.97 -1.73 -3.29
C ILE A 7 -1.31 -3.22 -3.20
N ASP A 8 -1.22 -3.91 -4.32
CA ASP A 8 -1.35 -5.36 -4.43
C ASP A 8 0.01 -5.97 -4.75
N ILE A 9 0.64 -6.52 -3.73
CA ILE A 9 1.93 -7.20 -3.83
C ILE A 9 1.65 -8.61 -4.30
N GLY A 10 2.04 -8.99 -5.50
CA GLY A 10 2.05 -10.38 -5.97
C GLY A 10 3.44 -11.01 -5.90
N GLY A 11 3.55 -12.30 -6.21
CA GLY A 11 4.84 -12.98 -6.29
C GLY A 11 5.70 -12.56 -7.50
N THR A 12 5.07 -11.98 -8.52
CA THR A 12 5.72 -11.58 -9.78
C THR A 12 5.75 -10.07 -9.98
N SER A 13 4.65 -9.41 -9.60
CA SER A 13 4.42 -7.99 -9.81
C SER A 13 3.81 -7.38 -8.57
N ILE A 14 4.15 -6.13 -8.29
CA ILE A 14 3.43 -5.24 -7.38
C ILE A 14 2.61 -4.30 -8.25
N LYS A 15 1.30 -4.32 -8.09
CA LYS A 15 0.39 -3.37 -8.73
C LYS A 15 -0.01 -2.33 -7.71
N TYR A 16 -0.07 -1.07 -8.11
CA TYR A 16 -0.52 -0.02 -7.21
C TYR A 16 -1.22 1.12 -7.94
N GLY A 17 -1.97 1.93 -7.21
CA GLY A 17 -2.76 3.00 -7.81
C GLY A 17 -3.52 3.86 -6.80
N ILE A 18 -4.05 4.97 -7.29
CA ILE A 18 -4.86 5.89 -6.49
C ILE A 18 -6.34 5.58 -6.68
N VAL A 19 -7.03 5.38 -5.56
CA VAL A 19 -8.47 5.08 -5.51
C VAL A 19 -9.18 6.17 -4.72
N GLN A 20 -10.33 6.63 -5.20
CA GLN A 20 -11.19 7.54 -4.46
C GLN A 20 -12.08 6.81 -3.45
N ALA A 21 -12.64 7.55 -2.51
CA ALA A 21 -13.53 7.00 -1.49
C ALA A 21 -14.77 6.26 -2.03
N ASP A 22 -15.20 6.57 -3.26
CA ASP A 22 -16.31 5.92 -3.95
C ASP A 22 -15.89 4.66 -4.73
N GLY A 23 -14.61 4.28 -4.69
CA GLY A 23 -14.05 3.16 -5.42
C GLY A 23 -13.54 3.50 -6.81
N THR A 24 -13.61 4.76 -7.25
CA THR A 24 -13.08 5.18 -8.56
C THR A 24 -11.57 5.04 -8.59
N LEU A 25 -11.04 4.27 -9.55
CA LEU A 25 -9.62 4.11 -9.80
C LEU A 25 -9.11 5.23 -10.70
N LEU A 26 -8.22 6.07 -10.19
CA LEU A 26 -7.68 7.24 -10.89
C LEU A 26 -6.43 6.93 -11.70
N SER A 27 -5.58 6.04 -11.19
CA SER A 27 -4.33 5.66 -11.84
C SER A 27 -3.90 4.26 -11.41
N THR A 28 -3.11 3.60 -12.25
CA THR A 28 -2.45 2.34 -11.93
C THR A 28 -1.04 2.30 -12.48
N GLN A 29 -0.17 1.59 -11.76
CA GLN A 29 1.19 1.28 -12.14
C GLN A 29 1.50 -0.18 -11.77
N ASP A 30 2.48 -0.77 -12.44
CA ASP A 30 2.93 -2.14 -12.23
C ASP A 30 4.46 -2.16 -12.26
N ILE A 31 5.05 -2.83 -11.27
CA ILE A 31 6.48 -3.04 -11.19
C ILE A 31 6.76 -4.50 -10.85
N ARG A 32 7.95 -4.98 -11.19
CA ARG A 32 8.37 -6.33 -10.81
C ARG A 32 8.57 -6.41 -9.29
N THR A 33 8.03 -7.44 -8.65
CA THR A 33 8.27 -7.69 -7.22
C THR A 33 9.76 -7.94 -6.98
N PRO A 34 10.43 -7.17 -6.10
CA PRO A 34 11.80 -7.44 -5.73
C PRO A 34 11.98 -8.85 -5.15
N ALA A 35 13.11 -9.48 -5.43
CA ALA A 35 13.37 -10.86 -5.00
C ALA A 35 13.76 -10.97 -3.51
N THR A 36 14.11 -9.86 -2.87
CA THR A 36 14.53 -9.80 -1.47
C THR A 36 13.51 -9.06 -0.62
N TRP A 37 13.46 -9.41 0.67
CA TRP A 37 12.60 -8.74 1.63
C TRP A 37 12.92 -7.25 1.77
N ASP A 38 14.20 -6.91 1.91
CA ASP A 38 14.64 -5.51 2.04
C ASP A 38 14.30 -4.70 0.78
N GLY A 39 14.48 -5.30 -0.41
CA GLY A 39 14.11 -4.65 -1.66
C GLY A 39 12.59 -4.44 -1.78
N LEU A 40 11.77 -5.38 -1.28
CA LEU A 40 10.32 -5.20 -1.23
C LEU A 40 9.93 -4.03 -0.31
N LEU A 41 10.55 -3.90 0.86
CA LEU A 41 10.30 -2.80 1.79
C LEU A 41 10.71 -1.45 1.19
N GLU A 42 11.93 -1.36 0.64
CA GLU A 42 12.42 -0.17 -0.05
C GLU A 42 11.48 0.24 -1.18
N GLN A 43 11.01 -0.74 -1.96
CA GLN A 43 10.11 -0.48 -3.06
C GLN A 43 8.74 0.05 -2.61
N VAL A 44 8.21 -0.44 -1.49
CA VAL A 44 6.96 0.09 -0.90
C VAL A 44 7.15 1.52 -0.40
N ASP A 45 8.30 1.82 0.22
CA ASP A 45 8.64 3.18 0.66
C ASP A 45 8.75 4.15 -0.51
N ILE A 46 9.38 3.73 -1.62
CA ILE A 46 9.45 4.52 -2.86
C ILE A 46 8.05 4.83 -3.37
N ILE A 47 7.19 3.81 -3.52
CA ILE A 47 5.81 3.99 -4.01
C ILE A 47 5.03 4.98 -3.13
N TYR A 48 5.15 4.86 -1.80
CA TYR A 48 4.49 5.75 -0.87
C TYR A 48 5.00 7.20 -0.98
N ASN A 49 6.32 7.39 -1.00
CA ASN A 49 6.93 8.72 -1.05
C ASN A 49 6.62 9.43 -2.38
N GLU A 50 6.73 8.73 -3.50
CA GLU A 50 6.38 9.27 -4.82
C GLU A 50 4.90 9.65 -4.89
N THR A 51 4.02 8.76 -4.41
CA THR A 51 2.57 9.03 -4.36
C THR A 51 2.26 10.26 -3.51
N THR A 52 2.84 10.36 -2.30
CA THR A 52 2.53 11.44 -1.36
C THR A 52 3.18 12.77 -1.73
N ALA A 53 4.22 12.75 -2.55
CA ALA A 53 4.77 13.95 -3.17
C ALA A 53 3.81 14.54 -4.22
N GLU A 54 3.03 13.71 -4.91
CA GLU A 54 2.09 14.13 -5.95
C GLU A 54 0.69 14.46 -5.40
N ILE A 55 0.20 13.67 -4.44
CA ILE A 55 -1.18 13.77 -3.96
C ILE A 55 -1.32 13.46 -2.47
N SER A 56 -2.17 14.23 -1.78
CA SER A 56 -2.54 13.91 -0.40
C SER A 56 -3.41 12.65 -0.36
N ILE A 57 -2.93 11.63 0.36
CA ILE A 57 -3.67 10.38 0.62
C ILE A 57 -4.17 10.34 2.06
N ALA A 58 -5.40 9.87 2.23
CA ALA A 58 -6.04 9.68 3.53
C ALA A 58 -5.66 8.33 4.19
N GLY A 59 -5.04 7.43 3.42
CA GLY A 59 -4.57 6.14 3.90
C GLY A 59 -4.03 5.26 2.78
N ILE A 60 -3.54 4.10 3.19
CA ILE A 60 -2.97 3.07 2.30
C ILE A 60 -3.74 1.76 2.52
N SER A 61 -3.84 0.91 1.50
CA SER A 61 -4.33 -0.46 1.64
C SER A 61 -3.37 -1.43 0.94
N PHE A 62 -3.12 -2.57 1.56
CA PHE A 62 -2.19 -3.58 1.04
C PHE A 62 -2.87 -4.96 0.89
N SER A 63 -2.59 -5.66 -0.20
CA SER A 63 -2.75 -7.11 -0.32
C SER A 63 -1.40 -7.77 -0.61
N ALA A 64 -1.18 -8.98 -0.10
CA ALA A 64 0.05 -9.74 -0.31
C ALA A 64 -0.23 -11.26 -0.29
N PRO A 65 0.50 -12.09 -1.07
CA PRO A 65 0.38 -13.53 -1.05
C PRO A 65 0.99 -14.11 0.22
N GLY A 66 0.35 -15.14 0.78
CA GLY A 66 0.90 -15.97 1.85
C GLY A 66 0.12 -15.93 3.15
N SER A 67 0.36 -16.94 3.99
CA SER A 67 -0.20 -17.03 5.33
C SER A 67 0.66 -16.22 6.30
N VAL A 68 0.20 -15.03 6.69
CA VAL A 68 0.90 -14.20 7.67
C VAL A 68 0.84 -14.87 9.04
N GLY A 69 2.01 -15.10 9.65
CA GLY A 69 2.13 -15.77 10.95
C GLY A 69 1.44 -14.98 12.07
N ARG A 70 0.64 -15.69 12.88
CA ARG A 70 -0.33 -15.19 13.90
C ARG A 70 0.19 -14.23 14.98
N LYS A 71 1.45 -13.79 14.97
CA LYS A 71 2.06 -13.01 16.06
C LYS A 71 1.54 -11.56 16.15
N TYR A 72 0.91 -11.03 15.10
CA TYR A 72 0.41 -9.65 15.04
C TYR A 72 -1.08 -9.52 14.71
N GLY A 73 -1.90 -10.56 14.92
CA GLY A 73 -3.37 -10.42 14.90
C GLY A 73 -3.99 -10.19 13.51
N MET A 74 -3.51 -10.87 12.47
CA MET A 74 -4.07 -10.78 11.11
C MET A 74 -4.37 -12.19 10.57
N ALA A 75 -5.59 -12.38 10.08
CA ALA A 75 -6.16 -13.70 9.77
C ALA A 75 -5.59 -14.32 8.50
N SER A 76 -5.32 -15.61 8.57
CA SER A 76 -4.88 -16.49 7.49
C SER A 76 -6.02 -16.76 6.49
N SER A 77 -5.63 -16.98 5.23
CA SER A 77 -6.44 -17.18 4.01
C SER A 77 -7.18 -15.92 3.54
N ASP A 78 -6.71 -15.37 2.42
CA ASP A 78 -7.20 -14.17 1.72
C ASP A 78 -7.03 -12.86 2.49
N ILE A 79 -5.79 -12.38 2.59
CA ILE A 79 -5.45 -11.14 3.29
C ILE A 79 -5.76 -9.92 2.42
N TRP A 80 -6.95 -9.36 2.62
CA TRP A 80 -7.21 -7.93 2.47
C TRP A 80 -6.80 -7.23 3.76
N ALA A 81 -5.49 -6.97 3.94
CA ALA A 81 -5.02 -6.14 5.04
C ALA A 81 -5.34 -4.67 4.73
N ARG A 82 -6.52 -4.19 5.13
CA ARG A 82 -6.77 -2.74 5.24
C ARG A 82 -5.95 -2.18 6.41
N PHE A 83 -4.66 -1.96 6.19
CA PHE A 83 -3.81 -1.20 7.10
C PHE A 83 -3.92 0.29 6.75
N VAL A 84 -4.96 0.96 7.27
CA VAL A 84 -5.08 2.42 7.13
C VAL A 84 -4.09 3.06 8.10
N MET A 85 -2.86 3.32 7.63
CA MET A 85 -1.97 4.25 8.32
C MET A 85 -2.56 5.66 8.16
N HIS A 86 -3.10 6.22 9.25
CA HIS A 86 -3.39 7.65 9.30
C HIS A 86 -2.05 8.39 9.36
N SER A 87 -1.72 9.16 8.33
CA SER A 87 -0.61 10.12 8.38
C SER A 87 -0.96 11.18 9.43
N GLY A 88 -0.45 10.99 10.64
CA GLY A 88 -0.51 12.00 11.69
C GLY A 88 0.24 13.24 11.23
N ARG A 89 -0.49 14.33 10.98
CA ARG A 89 0.09 15.67 10.89
C ARG A 89 0.77 15.98 12.22
N SER A 90 2.10 16.01 12.24
CA SER A 90 2.85 16.88 13.16
C SER A 90 3.20 18.15 12.39
N ALA A 91 2.27 19.11 12.40
CA ALA A 91 2.63 20.50 12.20
C ALA A 91 2.97 21.05 13.59
N SER A 92 4.25 21.15 13.91
CA SER A 92 4.74 21.89 15.07
C SER A 92 5.58 23.06 14.59
N THR A 93 4.93 24.24 14.66
CA THR A 93 5.45 25.61 14.88
C THR A 93 6.63 26.12 14.04
#